data_AF-A0A1H8UZX4-F1
#
_entry.id   AF-A0A1H8UZX4-F1
#
_cell.length_a   1.000
_cell.length_b   1.000
_cell.length_c   1.000
_cell.angle_alpha   90.00
_cell.angle_beta   90.00
_cell.angle_gamma   90.00
#
_symmetry.space_group_name_H-M   'P 1'
#
loop_
_entity.id
_entity.type
_entity.pdbx_description
1 polymer ?
#
loop_
_entity_poly.entity_id
_entity_poly.type
_entity_poly.pdbx_seq_one_letter_code
_entity_poly.pdbx_strand_id
1 'polypeptide(L)' 'MKQHASFYSQHNIKPPHERDKEKLRWLQQFLRNRRLQEIDRELIDHIAHAKDTSPSTANRHLALIRAILRKACHDWE' A
#
# COMPACT_ATOMS: atom_id res chain seq x y z
N MET A 1 12.42 -11.03 -45.96
CA MET A 1 11.16 -11.20 -45.22
C MET A 1 11.46 -11.30 -43.73
N LYS A 2 11.25 -10.21 -42.98
CA LYS A 2 11.48 -10.18 -41.53
C LYS A 2 10.18 -9.77 -40.84
N GLN A 3 9.87 -10.48 -39.77
CA GLN A 3 8.99 -10.11 -38.64
C GLN A 3 7.53 -10.59 -38.72
N HIS A 4 7.24 -11.61 -37.93
CA HIS A 4 6.07 -11.63 -37.04
C HIS A 4 6.42 -12.48 -35.81
N ALA A 5 7.35 -11.98 -34.99
CA ALA A 5 7.57 -12.46 -33.65
C ALA A 5 7.52 -11.24 -32.72
N SER A 6 6.31 -10.83 -32.35
CA SER A 6 6.02 -10.12 -31.09
C SER A 6 4.53 -9.74 -31.10
N PHE A 7 3.69 -10.64 -30.62
CA PHE A 7 2.33 -10.30 -30.26
C PHE A 7 2.13 -10.80 -28.82
N TYR A 8 1.80 -9.86 -27.94
CA TYR A 8 1.63 -10.00 -26.48
C TYR A 8 2.90 -9.93 -25.60
N SER A 9 3.54 -8.76 -25.58
CA SER A 9 3.93 -8.18 -24.28
C SER A 9 2.71 -7.44 -23.74
N GLN A 10 1.75 -8.15 -23.15
CA GLN A 10 0.60 -7.51 -22.52
C GLN A 10 0.51 -8.00 -21.08
N HIS A 11 0.55 -7.03 -20.17
CA HIS A 11 0.56 -7.15 -18.71
C HIS A 11 1.94 -7.30 -18.06
N ASN A 12 2.66 -6.19 -17.98
CA ASN A 12 3.69 -5.95 -16.96
C ASN A 12 3.04 -5.91 -15.56
N ILE A 13 2.48 -7.04 -15.12
CA ILE A 13 1.89 -7.18 -13.78
C ILE A 13 3.06 -7.35 -12.83
N LYS A 14 3.42 -6.26 -12.15
CA LYS A 14 4.28 -6.35 -10.98
C LYS A 14 3.70 -7.40 -10.02
N PRO A 15 4.51 -8.37 -9.56
CA PRO A 15 4.03 -9.40 -8.65
C PRO A 15 3.46 -8.77 -7.36
N PRO A 16 2.50 -9.43 -6.69
CA PRO A 16 1.72 -8.83 -5.60
C PRO A 16 2.59 -8.21 -4.49
N HIS A 17 3.67 -8.90 -4.11
CA HIS A 17 4.59 -8.46 -3.07
C HIS A 17 5.35 -7.16 -3.43
N GLU A 18 5.66 -6.91 -4.71
CA GLU A 18 6.32 -5.67 -5.14
C GLU A 18 5.39 -4.46 -4.99
N ARG A 19 4.10 -4.65 -5.32
CA ARG A 19 3.10 -3.60 -5.12
C ARG A 19 2.94 -3.27 -3.64
N ASP A 20 3.00 -4.26 -2.77
CA ASP A 20 2.91 -4.02 -1.32
C ASP A 20 4.15 -3.30 -0.78
N LYS A 21 5.35 -3.61 -1.28
CA LYS A 21 6.57 -2.84 -0.98
C LYS A 21 6.44 -1.37 -1.38
N GLU A 22 5.88 -1.08 -2.56
CA GLU A 22 5.64 0.30 -3.01
C GLU A 22 4.65 1.03 -2.09
N LYS A 23 3.59 0.35 -1.65
CA LYS A 23 2.62 0.91 -0.68
C LYS A 23 3.29 1.21 0.66
N LEU A 24 4.09 0.27 1.17
CA LEU A 24 4.81 0.45 2.43
C LEU A 24 5.82 1.60 2.36
N ARG A 25 6.56 1.73 1.25
CA ARG A 25 7.46 2.86 1.01
C ARG A 25 6.71 4.19 1.02
N TRP A 26 5.56 4.26 0.36
CA TRP A 26 4.72 5.45 0.38
C TRP A 26 4.18 5.73 1.80
N LEU A 27 3.74 4.71 2.54
CA LEU A 27 3.25 4.87 3.91
C LEU A 27 4.33 5.32 4.90
N GLN A 28 5.57 4.92 4.66
CA GLN A 28 6.71 5.25 5.50
C GLN A 28 6.87 6.76 5.66
N GLN A 29 6.47 7.60 4.69
CA GLN A 29 6.56 9.05 4.84
C GLN A 29 5.70 9.62 5.97
N PHE A 30 4.59 8.94 6.32
CA PHE A 30 3.64 9.35 7.36
C PHE A 30 3.91 8.65 8.70
N LEU A 31 4.34 7.39 8.65
CA LEU A 31 4.47 6.54 9.84
C LEU A 31 5.90 6.46 10.39
N ARG A 32 6.91 6.91 9.64
CA ARG A 32 8.29 6.93 10.15
C ARG A 32 8.40 7.76 11.42
N ASN A 33 9.23 7.31 12.35
CA ASN A 33 9.49 7.98 13.63
C ASN A 33 8.25 8.18 14.53
N ARG A 34 7.14 7.51 14.24
CA ARG A 34 5.97 7.43 15.12
C ARG A 34 6.00 6.13 15.91
N ARG A 35 5.69 6.19 17.19
CA ARG A 35 5.36 5.03 18.01
C ARG A 35 3.97 4.54 17.62
N LEU A 36 3.72 3.25 17.78
CA LEU A 36 2.43 2.65 17.44
C LEU A 36 1.25 3.35 18.13
N GLN A 37 1.42 3.74 19.39
CA GLN A 37 0.43 4.47 20.19
C GLN A 37 0.11 5.89 19.67
N GLU A 38 0.97 6.46 18.83
CA GLU A 38 0.77 7.78 18.19
C GLU A 38 0.03 7.65 16.85
N ILE A 39 -0.28 6.43 16.41
CA ILE A 39 -1.03 6.17 15.18
C ILE A 39 -2.50 6.08 15.53
N ASP A 40 -3.19 7.21 15.41
CA ASP A 40 -4.62 7.34 15.69
C ASP A 40 -5.47 7.35 14.42
N ARG A 41 -6.79 7.43 14.61
CA ARG A 41 -7.75 7.45 13.50
C ARG A 41 -7.60 8.69 12.61
N GLU A 42 -7.24 9.83 13.20
CA GLU A 42 -7.07 11.08 12.45
C GLU A 42 -5.88 11.01 11.50
N LEU A 43 -4.75 10.42 11.93
CA LEU A 43 -3.60 10.17 11.07
C LEU A 43 -3.96 9.21 9.93
N ILE A 44 -4.73 8.17 10.20
CA ILE A 44 -5.18 7.22 9.18
C ILE A 44 -6.13 7.88 8.18
N ASP A 45 -7.05 8.72 8.65
CA ASP A 45 -7.95 9.48 7.78
C ASP A 45 -7.15 10.52 6.96
N HIS A 46 -6.15 11.18 7.54
CA HIS A 46 -5.24 12.05 6.79
C HIS A 46 -4.52 11.30 5.66
N ILE A 47 -3.98 10.11 5.94
CA ILE A 47 -3.35 9.25 4.93
C ILE A 47 -4.34 8.86 3.82
N ALA A 48 -5.62 8.62 4.17
CA ALA A 48 -6.67 8.32 3.19
C ALA A 48 -6.87 9.45 2.17
N HIS A 49 -6.82 10.70 2.64
CA HIS A 49 -7.04 11.90 1.83
C HIS A 49 -5.77 12.41 1.14
N ALA A 50 -4.58 12.07 1.65
CA ALA A 50 -3.31 12.48 1.07
C ALA A 50 -2.99 11.83 -0.29
N LYS A 51 -3.71 10.76 -0.66
CA LYS A 51 -3.51 10.05 -1.92
C LYS A 51 -4.62 10.43 -2.90
N ASP A 52 -4.26 11.14 -3.97
CA ASP A 52 -5.17 11.38 -5.09
C ASP A 52 -5.35 10.09 -5.90
N THR A 53 -6.25 9.24 -5.44
CA THR A 53 -6.52 7.92 -6.01
C THR A 53 -8.00 7.60 -5.91
N SER A 54 -8.44 6.59 -6.66
CA SER A 54 -9.84 6.18 -6.60
C SER A 54 -10.23 5.71 -5.19
N PRO A 55 -11.49 5.93 -4.75
CA PRO A 55 -11.95 5.52 -3.42
C PRO A 55 -11.72 4.04 -3.13
N SER A 56 -11.88 3.18 -4.15
CA SER A 56 -11.61 1.74 -4.06
C SER A 56 -10.13 1.43 -3.82
N THR A 57 -9.23 2.17 -4.45
CA THR A 57 -7.79 2.03 -4.24
C THR A 57 -7.39 2.52 -2.85
N ALA A 58 -7.89 3.69 -2.42
CA ALA A 58 -7.64 4.21 -1.07
C ALA A 58 -8.11 3.23 0.01
N ASN A 59 -9.32 2.67 -0.12
CA ASN A 59 -9.85 1.71 0.85
C ASN A 59 -9.00 0.43 0.98
N ARG A 60 -8.43 -0.08 -0.12
CA ARG A 60 -7.48 -1.21 -0.07
C ARG A 60 -6.20 -0.86 0.67
N HIS A 61 -5.70 0.37 0.55
CA HIS A 61 -4.53 0.82 1.31
C HIS A 61 -4.86 0.91 2.80
N LEU A 62 -6.02 1.48 3.17
CA LEU A 62 -6.47 1.56 4.55
C LEU A 62 -6.66 0.17 5.18
N ALA A 63 -7.22 -0.78 4.42
CA ALA A 63 -7.35 -2.16 4.89
C ALA A 63 -5.99 -2.79 5.21
N LEU A 64 -4.99 -2.60 4.34
CA LEU A 64 -3.63 -3.08 4.57
C LEU A 64 -3.01 -2.46 5.84
N ILE A 65 -3.15 -1.14 6.01
CA ILE A 65 -2.63 -0.42 7.19
C ILE A 65 -3.30 -0.95 8.46
N ARG A 66 -4.63 -1.06 8.47
CA ARG A 66 -5.38 -1.59 9.63
C ARG A 66 -4.96 -3.01 9.98
N ALA A 67 -4.74 -3.88 8.98
CA ALA A 67 -4.27 -5.24 9.21
C ALA A 67 -2.88 -5.26 9.87
N ILE A 68 -1.94 -4.44 9.38
CA ILE A 68 -0.59 -4.33 9.95
C ILE A 68 -0.65 -3.80 11.37
N LEU A 69 -1.37 -2.70 11.62
CA LEU A 69 -1.49 -2.10 12.96
C LEU A 69 -2.17 -3.03 13.95
N ARG A 70 -3.16 -3.81 13.50
CA ARG A 70 -3.86 -4.77 14.36
C ARG A 70 -2.95 -5.92 14.75
N LYS A 71 -2.22 -6.51 13.80
CA LYS A 71 -1.17 -7.52 14.10
C LYS A 71 -0.11 -6.92 15.04
N ALA A 72 0.35 -5.73 14.73
CA ALA A 72 1.30 -4.99 15.54
C ALA A 72 0.72 -4.43 16.85
N CYS A 73 -0.54 -4.62 17.20
CA CYS A 73 -1.05 -4.20 18.51
C CYS A 73 -1.40 -5.41 19.38
N HIS A 74 -1.88 -6.49 18.76
CA HIS A 74 -2.54 -7.58 19.47
C HIS A 74 -1.80 -8.91 19.40
N ASP A 75 -0.79 -9.04 18.53
CA ASP A 75 -0.28 -10.34 18.09
C ASP A 75 1.26 -10.38 18.25
N TRP A 76 1.74 -9.70 19.30
CA TRP A 76 3.16 -9.66 19.71
C TRP A 76 3.57 -10.84 20.62
N GLU A 77 2.67 -11.80 20.84
CA GLU A 77 2.89 -13.01 21.65
C GLU A 77 2.92 -14.26 20.77
#